data_AF-A0A372EW42-F1
#
_entry.id   AF-A0A372EW42-F1
#
_cell.length_a   1.000
_cell.length_b   1.000
_cell.length_c   1.000
_cell.angle_alpha   90.00
_cell.angle_beta   90.00
_cell.angle_gamma   90.00
#
_symmetry.space_group_name_H-M   'P 1'
#
loop_
_entity.id
_entity.type
_entity.pdbx_description
1 polymer ?
#
loop_
_entity_poly.entity_id
_entity_poly.type
_entity_poly.pdbx_seq_one_letter_code
_entity_poly.pdbx_strand_id
1 'polypeptide(L)'
;MINKQGLDTFDARLKRISKSEGAGKQLLAGEGEVTKTRVSEADIRKARNQIARKQSSGSLILSVPKWAIAFMLGGVAMLLGRLLGFHVLAGYLAGGDMTMIILQHAGEMAVAIVVLVTVATFAGLRGAMTKTAMTAGLALMLVGEADVARHAPGAWEAMFSADYAASVMQPSMGARANIQTIAAALQNI
;
A
#
# COMPACT_ATOMS: atom_id res chain seq x y z
N MET A 1 42.82 -38.23 46.71
CA MET A 1 42.99 -37.13 45.73
C MET A 1 42.06 -37.40 44.57
N ILE A 2 41.00 -36.61 44.39
CA ILE A 2 40.02 -36.80 43.31
C ILE A 2 40.64 -36.31 41.99
N ASN A 3 40.62 -37.18 40.98
CA ASN A 3 41.32 -37.01 39.72
C ASN A 3 40.65 -35.94 38.84
N LYS A 4 41.18 -34.71 38.87
CA LYS A 4 40.62 -33.52 38.19
C LYS A 4 40.60 -33.63 36.66
N GLN A 5 41.48 -34.42 36.06
CA GLN A 5 41.56 -34.61 34.60
C GLN A 5 40.36 -35.39 34.02
N GLY A 6 39.72 -36.22 34.85
CA GLY A 6 38.51 -36.95 34.44
C GLY A 6 37.29 -36.04 34.32
N LEU A 7 37.08 -35.13 35.28
CA LEU A 7 35.92 -34.23 35.24
C LEU A 7 35.95 -33.28 34.04
N ASP A 8 37.12 -32.72 33.71
CA ASP A 8 37.26 -31.81 32.57
C ASP A 8 36.98 -32.49 31.22
N THR A 9 37.29 -33.79 31.11
CA THR A 9 37.01 -34.57 29.90
C THR A 9 35.55 -35.01 29.79
N PHE A 10 34.86 -35.21 30.91
CA PHE A 10 33.42 -35.44 30.94
C PHE A 10 32.61 -34.17 30.66
N ASP A 11 32.98 -33.03 31.24
CA ASP A 11 32.33 -31.74 30.95
C ASP A 11 32.56 -31.29 29.50
N ALA A 12 33.76 -31.52 28.96
CA ALA A 12 34.04 -31.29 27.54
C ALA A 12 33.19 -32.19 26.63
N ARG A 13 32.89 -33.42 27.04
CA ARG A 13 31.98 -34.34 26.33
C ARG A 13 30.52 -33.90 26.42
N LEU A 14 30.03 -33.54 27.61
CA LEU A 14 28.67 -33.02 27.83
C LEU A 14 28.41 -31.73 27.05
N LYS A 15 29.39 -30.81 27.02
CA LYS A 15 29.32 -29.57 26.25
C LYS A 15 29.36 -29.81 24.73
N ARG A 16 29.92 -30.94 24.28
CA ARG A 16 29.89 -31.36 22.88
C ARG A 16 28.54 -31.98 22.51
N ILE A 17 27.97 -32.79 23.40
CA ILE A 17 26.66 -33.44 23.22
C ILE A 17 25.54 -32.40 23.26
N SER A 18 25.55 -31.45 24.20
CA SER A 18 24.55 -30.38 24.26
C SER A 18 24.66 -29.40 23.09
N LYS A 19 25.86 -29.19 22.53
CA LYS A 19 26.06 -28.42 21.31
C LYS A 19 25.60 -29.16 20.05
N SER A 20 25.58 -30.50 20.05
CA SER A 20 24.98 -31.31 18.98
C SER A 20 23.47 -31.51 19.14
N GLU A 21 22.95 -31.57 20.36
CA GLU A 21 21.52 -31.72 20.65
C GLU A 21 20.75 -30.39 20.67
N GLY A 22 21.43 -29.25 20.86
CA GLY A 22 20.86 -27.91 20.67
C GLY A 22 20.47 -27.59 19.21
N ALA A 23 20.87 -28.44 18.26
CA ALA A 23 20.42 -28.43 16.88
C ALA A 23 19.29 -29.47 16.61
N GLY A 24 18.86 -30.20 17.64
CA GLY A 24 17.95 -31.34 17.59
C GLY A 24 16.48 -31.00 17.83
N LYS A 25 15.97 -29.92 17.23
CA LYS A 25 14.52 -29.78 16.97
C LYS A 25 14.24 -29.93 15.48
N GLN A 26 14.92 -30.89 14.85
CA GLN A 26 14.65 -31.31 13.48
C GLN A 26 13.85 -32.61 13.54
N LEU A 27 12.59 -32.46 13.15
CA LEU A 27 11.55 -33.47 13.15
C LEU A 27 12.04 -34.73 12.41
N LEU A 28 12.16 -35.83 13.14
CA LEU A 28 12.37 -37.17 12.55
C LEU A 28 11.14 -37.52 11.71
N ALA A 29 11.28 -37.44 10.40
CA ALA A 29 10.41 -38.09 9.45
C ALA A 29 11.14 -39.32 8.89
N GLY A 30 10.56 -40.50 9.14
CA GLY A 30 10.61 -41.73 8.35
C GLY A 30 11.94 -42.19 7.75
N GLU A 31 12.38 -43.37 8.19
CA GLU A 31 13.34 -44.24 7.50
C GLU A 31 13.16 -44.26 5.97
N GLY A 32 14.24 -43.94 5.25
CA GLY A 32 14.32 -44.12 3.80
C GLY A 32 15.37 -43.22 3.14
N GLU A 33 16.54 -43.80 2.81
CA GLU A 33 17.57 -43.22 1.92
C GLU A 33 18.23 -41.89 2.33
N VAL A 34 19.14 -41.99 3.30
CA VAL A 34 20.07 -40.94 3.74
C VAL A 34 21.24 -40.79 2.74
N THR A 35 21.00 -40.29 1.51
CA THR A 35 22.15 -39.81 0.69
C THR A 35 21.89 -38.72 -0.36
N LYS A 36 20.66 -38.22 -0.61
CA LYS A 36 20.47 -37.22 -1.69
C LYS A 36 19.64 -35.97 -1.40
N THR A 37 19.18 -35.73 -0.18
CA THR A 37 18.39 -34.52 0.13
C THR A 37 18.97 -33.75 1.30
N ARG A 38 20.26 -33.40 1.19
CA ARG A 38 20.79 -32.22 1.89
C ARG A 38 20.24 -30.97 1.21
N VAL A 39 18.95 -30.71 1.40
CA VAL A 39 18.38 -29.42 0.99
C VAL A 39 18.85 -28.41 2.03
N SER A 40 19.89 -27.67 1.68
CA SER A 40 20.42 -26.58 2.50
C SER A 40 19.27 -25.63 2.86
N GLU A 41 19.21 -25.14 4.10
CA GLU A 41 18.24 -24.12 4.51
C GLU A 41 18.27 -22.90 3.58
N ALA A 42 19.44 -22.62 2.98
CA ALA A 42 19.59 -21.58 1.97
C ALA A 42 18.82 -21.89 0.66
N ASP A 43 18.73 -23.16 0.27
CA ASP A 43 17.99 -23.61 -0.90
C ASP A 43 16.49 -23.69 -0.62
N ILE A 44 16.09 -24.08 0.59
CA ILE A 44 14.69 -23.98 1.04
C ILE A 44 14.26 -22.51 1.07
N ARG A 45 15.12 -21.61 1.55
CA ARG A 45 14.82 -20.16 1.59
C ARG A 45 14.82 -19.53 0.21
N LYS A 46 15.72 -19.93 -0.69
CA LYS A 46 15.71 -19.52 -2.10
C LYS A 46 14.47 -20.06 -2.82
N ALA A 47 14.11 -21.32 -2.60
CA ALA A 47 12.89 -21.92 -3.15
C ALA A 47 11.64 -21.23 -2.60
N ARG A 48 11.58 -20.93 -1.30
CA ARG A 48 10.47 -20.17 -0.68
C ARG A 48 10.35 -18.77 -1.27
N ASN A 49 11.46 -18.08 -1.48
CA ASN A 49 11.48 -16.77 -2.12
C ASN A 49 11.12 -16.83 -3.60
N GLN A 50 11.50 -17.89 -4.31
CA GLN A 50 11.12 -18.13 -5.70
C GLN A 50 9.64 -18.49 -5.81
N ILE A 51 9.10 -19.32 -4.91
CA ILE A 51 7.68 -19.67 -4.84
C ILE A 51 6.87 -18.42 -4.49
N ALA A 52 7.30 -17.61 -3.52
CA ALA A 52 6.66 -16.32 -3.21
C ALA A 52 6.69 -15.34 -4.40
N ARG A 53 7.77 -15.31 -5.18
CA ARG A 53 7.86 -14.52 -6.42
C ARG A 53 6.97 -15.07 -7.54
N LYS A 54 6.92 -16.40 -7.70
CA LYS A 54 6.15 -17.10 -8.74
C LYS A 54 4.64 -17.07 -8.46
N GLN A 55 4.25 -17.11 -7.18
CA GLN A 55 2.86 -16.94 -6.73
C GLN A 55 2.36 -15.49 -6.91
N SER A 56 3.27 -14.51 -7.00
CA SER A 56 2.95 -13.13 -7.41
C SER A 56 2.78 -12.94 -8.93
N SER A 57 3.00 -14.01 -9.71
CA SER A 57 2.97 -14.03 -11.18
C SER A 57 1.88 -14.95 -11.74
N GLY A 58 1.01 -15.49 -10.87
CA GLY A 58 0.01 -16.50 -11.21
C GLY A 58 -1.41 -16.01 -11.01
N SER A 59 -1.83 -14.95 -11.70
CA SER A 59 -3.25 -14.77 -12.03
C SER A 59 -3.40 -13.99 -13.32
N LEU A 60 -4.18 -14.58 -14.19
CA LEU A 60 -4.41 -14.32 -15.60
C LEU A 60 -5.13 -12.98 -15.89
N ILE A 61 -4.67 -11.86 -15.32
CA ILE A 61 -5.13 -10.51 -15.69
C ILE A 61 -3.93 -9.78 -16.29
N LEU A 62 -3.81 -9.89 -17.62
CA LEU A 62 -3.13 -8.99 -18.56
C LEU A 62 -2.06 -8.08 -17.94
N SER A 63 -0.79 -8.42 -18.14
CA SER A 63 0.40 -7.58 -18.46
C SER A 63 0.49 -6.10 -18.01
N VAL A 64 -0.29 -5.63 -17.04
CA VAL A 64 -0.26 -4.26 -16.56
C VAL A 64 0.83 -4.18 -15.50
N PRO A 65 1.85 -3.34 -15.69
CA PRO A 65 2.89 -3.17 -14.69
C PRO A 65 2.29 -2.79 -13.33
N LYS A 66 2.81 -3.35 -12.24
CA LYS A 66 2.32 -3.06 -10.87
C LYS A 66 2.29 -1.57 -10.54
N TRP A 67 3.19 -0.78 -11.14
CA TRP A 67 3.21 0.67 -11.00
C TRP A 67 2.00 1.35 -11.66
N ALA A 68 1.51 0.84 -12.79
CA ALA A 68 0.36 1.39 -13.49
C ALA A 68 -0.94 1.09 -12.72
N ILE A 69 -1.06 -0.10 -12.12
CA ILE A 69 -2.15 -0.43 -11.20
C ILE A 69 -2.11 0.52 -9.98
N ALA A 70 -0.93 0.74 -9.42
CA ALA A 70 -0.74 1.69 -8.32
C ALA A 70 -1.12 3.12 -8.69
N PHE A 71 -0.74 3.57 -9.89
CA PHE A 71 -1.12 4.89 -10.39
C PHE A 71 -2.65 5.03 -10.47
N MET A 72 -3.34 4.06 -11.09
CA MET A 72 -4.81 4.07 -11.17
C MET A 72 -5.44 4.03 -9.78
N LEU A 73 -4.88 3.25 -8.86
CA LEU A 73 -5.36 3.20 -7.48
C LEU A 73 -5.27 4.56 -6.78
N GLY A 74 -4.19 5.31 -7.01
CA GLY A 74 -4.05 6.68 -6.51
C GLY A 74 -5.14 7.61 -7.00
N GLY A 75 -5.43 7.58 -8.31
CA GLY A 75 -6.49 8.40 -8.90
C GLY A 75 -7.88 8.02 -8.40
N VAL A 76 -8.19 6.72 -8.36
CA VAL A 76 -9.49 6.22 -7.86
C VAL A 76 -9.68 6.57 -6.39
N ALA A 77 -8.63 6.47 -5.56
CA ALA A 77 -8.72 6.84 -4.15
C ALA A 77 -9.04 8.33 -3.96
N MET A 78 -8.47 9.21 -4.78
CA MET A 78 -8.82 10.64 -4.77
C MET A 78 -10.26 10.89 -5.19
N LEU A 79 -10.72 10.23 -6.26
CA LEU A 79 -12.10 10.32 -6.72
C LEU A 79 -13.08 9.85 -5.62
N LEU A 80 -12.78 8.74 -4.94
CA LEU A 80 -13.58 8.26 -3.82
C LEU A 80 -13.58 9.25 -2.64
N GLY A 81 -12.44 9.87 -2.34
CA GLY A 81 -12.34 10.93 -1.34
C GLY A 81 -13.24 12.13 -1.67
N ARG A 82 -13.25 12.57 -2.95
CA ARG A 82 -14.15 13.63 -3.43
C ARG A 82 -15.61 13.21 -3.39
N LEU A 83 -15.91 11.99 -3.79
CA LEU A 83 -17.30 11.50 -3.80
C LEU A 83 -17.85 11.45 -2.37
N LEU A 84 -17.07 10.95 -1.43
CA LEU A 84 -17.43 10.91 -0.02
C LEU A 84 -17.49 12.31 0.58
N GLY A 85 -16.57 13.22 0.22
CA GLY A 85 -16.66 14.60 0.70
C GLY A 85 -17.88 15.33 0.15
N PHE A 86 -18.20 15.17 -1.13
CA PHE A 86 -19.37 15.75 -1.74
C PHE A 86 -20.68 15.22 -1.12
N HIS A 87 -20.79 13.91 -0.88
CA HIS A 87 -22.05 13.34 -0.35
C HIS A 87 -22.17 13.42 1.18
N VAL A 88 -21.05 13.34 1.90
CA VAL A 88 -21.06 13.25 3.36
C VAL A 88 -20.62 14.56 3.98
N LEU A 89 -19.47 15.12 3.58
CA LEU A 89 -18.92 16.33 4.20
C LEU A 89 -19.66 17.60 3.80
N ALA A 90 -20.17 17.69 2.56
CA ALA A 90 -20.88 18.88 2.07
C ALA A 90 -22.14 19.19 2.90
N GLY A 91 -22.82 18.16 3.44
CA GLY A 91 -23.98 18.35 4.32
C GLY A 91 -23.65 18.98 5.68
N TYR A 92 -22.41 18.82 6.16
CA TYR A 92 -21.96 19.37 7.45
C TYR A 92 -21.16 20.67 7.31
N LEU A 93 -20.59 20.92 6.13
CA LEU A 93 -19.71 22.05 5.83
C LEU A 93 -20.36 23.08 4.88
N ALA A 94 -21.68 23.04 4.70
CA ALA A 94 -22.46 23.94 3.83
C ALA A 94 -22.51 25.43 4.27
N GLY A 95 -21.51 25.91 5.03
CA GLY A 95 -21.33 27.33 5.31
C GLY A 95 -20.51 27.97 4.20
N GLY A 96 -21.01 29.04 3.58
CA GLY A 96 -20.31 29.80 2.53
C GLY A 96 -19.03 30.54 2.97
N ASP A 97 -18.48 30.20 4.14
CA ASP A 97 -17.24 30.76 4.65
C ASP A 97 -16.04 30.04 4.02
N MET A 98 -15.02 30.80 3.61
CA MET A 98 -13.77 30.32 3.02
C MET A 98 -13.13 29.21 3.86
N THR A 99 -13.23 29.32 5.19
CA THR A 99 -12.73 28.32 6.15
C THR A 99 -13.40 26.96 5.97
N MET A 100 -14.71 26.92 5.72
CA MET A 100 -15.46 25.68 5.52
C MET A 100 -15.12 25.02 4.17
N ILE A 101 -14.91 25.82 3.13
CA ILE A 101 -14.48 25.34 1.80
C ILE A 101 -13.09 24.69 1.89
N ILE A 102 -12.17 25.34 2.61
CA ILE A 102 -10.83 24.81 2.87
C ILE A 102 -10.91 23.50 3.66
N LEU A 103 -11.72 23.48 4.72
CA LEU A 103 -11.89 22.30 5.58
C LEU A 103 -12.51 21.12 4.81
N GLN A 104 -13.43 21.40 3.88
CA GLN A 104 -14.02 20.38 3.01
C GLN A 104 -12.95 19.76 2.10
N HIS A 105 -12.14 20.57 1.42
CA HIS A 105 -11.07 20.06 0.56
C HIS A 105 -9.99 19.29 1.36
N ALA A 106 -9.64 19.77 2.54
CA ALA A 106 -8.73 19.07 3.45
C ALA A 106 -9.33 17.72 3.90
N GLY A 107 -10.63 17.68 4.21
CA GLY A 107 -11.36 16.47 4.56
C GLY A 107 -11.41 15.45 3.42
N GLU A 108 -11.70 15.90 2.20
CA GLU A 108 -11.66 15.07 0.98
C GLU A 108 -10.28 14.42 0.78
N MET A 109 -9.21 15.21 0.94
CA MET A 109 -7.84 14.68 0.85
C MET A 109 -7.52 13.67 1.96
N ALA A 110 -7.92 13.96 3.20
CA ALA A 110 -7.70 13.05 4.32
C ALA A 110 -8.39 11.70 4.08
N VAL A 111 -9.64 11.72 3.63
CA VAL A 111 -10.39 10.50 3.28
C VAL A 111 -9.72 9.76 2.13
N ALA A 112 -9.31 10.46 1.07
CA ALA A 112 -8.61 9.86 -0.07
C ALA A 112 -7.32 9.13 0.37
N ILE A 113 -6.52 9.74 1.24
CA ILE A 113 -5.29 9.15 1.77
C ILE A 113 -5.61 7.89 2.60
N VAL A 114 -6.62 7.94 3.47
CA VAL A 114 -7.02 6.78 4.28
C VAL A 114 -7.47 5.63 3.40
N VAL A 115 -8.31 5.91 2.39
CA VAL A 115 -8.75 4.91 1.40
C VAL A 115 -7.55 4.32 0.66
N LEU A 116 -6.65 5.18 0.16
CA LEU A 116 -5.46 4.77 -0.59
C LEU A 116 -4.56 3.84 0.25
N VAL A 117 -4.24 4.23 1.48
CA VAL A 117 -3.38 3.45 2.38
C VAL A 117 -4.03 2.12 2.73
N THR A 118 -5.34 2.11 2.99
CA THR A 118 -6.10 0.89 3.30
C THR A 118 -6.03 -0.09 2.14
N VAL A 119 -6.41 0.33 0.94
CA VAL A 119 -6.42 -0.54 -0.25
C VAL A 119 -5.01 -0.97 -0.64
N ALA A 120 -4.02 -0.07 -0.60
CA ALA A 120 -2.62 -0.41 -0.90
C ALA A 120 -2.07 -1.47 0.06
N THR A 121 -2.49 -1.42 1.34
CA THR A 121 -2.07 -2.40 2.36
C THR A 121 -2.66 -3.78 2.07
N PHE A 122 -3.96 -3.87 1.77
CA PHE A 122 -4.62 -5.13 1.42
C PHE A 122 -4.13 -5.71 0.09
N ALA A 123 -3.89 -4.87 -0.91
CA ALA A 123 -3.38 -5.27 -2.22
C ALA A 123 -1.88 -5.66 -2.19
N GLY A 124 -1.19 -5.48 -1.07
CA GLY A 124 0.23 -5.82 -0.93
C GLY A 124 1.16 -4.99 -1.83
N LEU A 125 0.75 -3.77 -2.20
CA LEU A 125 1.49 -2.87 -3.07
C LEU A 125 2.69 -2.27 -2.32
N ARG A 126 3.79 -3.02 -2.30
CA ARG A 126 5.01 -2.68 -1.56
C ARG A 126 6.16 -2.41 -2.52
N GLY A 127 6.61 -1.15 -2.57
CA GLY A 127 7.77 -0.72 -3.35
C GLY A 127 7.86 0.80 -3.45
N ALA A 128 9.07 1.36 -3.54
CA ALA A 128 9.27 2.80 -3.68
C ALA A 128 8.58 3.33 -4.94
N MET A 129 8.78 2.67 -6.09
CA MET A 129 8.14 3.03 -7.36
C MET A 129 6.61 2.92 -7.31
N THR A 130 6.09 1.93 -6.59
CA THR A 130 4.65 1.75 -6.42
C THR A 130 4.07 2.89 -5.58
N LYS A 131 4.75 3.29 -4.51
CA LYS A 131 4.35 4.44 -3.68
C LYS A 131 4.37 5.74 -4.48
N THR A 132 5.44 6.00 -5.23
CA THR A 132 5.53 7.20 -6.07
C THR A 132 4.46 7.22 -7.15
N ALA A 133 4.16 6.07 -7.77
CA ALA A 133 3.09 5.96 -8.75
C ALA A 133 1.70 6.22 -8.11
N MET A 134 1.43 5.65 -6.92
CA MET A 134 0.19 5.92 -6.17
C MET A 134 0.03 7.40 -5.84
N THR A 135 1.08 8.04 -5.30
CA THR A 135 1.05 9.47 -4.99
C THR A 135 0.90 10.32 -6.24
N ALA A 136 1.54 9.93 -7.35
CA ALA A 136 1.42 10.64 -8.62
C ALA A 136 0.00 10.54 -9.20
N GLY A 137 -0.64 9.36 -9.14
CA GLY A 137 -2.03 9.19 -9.55
C GLY A 137 -3.00 10.00 -8.71
N LEU A 138 -2.78 10.04 -7.39
CA LEU A 138 -3.56 10.86 -6.46
C LEU A 138 -3.41 12.36 -6.78
N ALA A 139 -2.17 12.84 -6.95
CA ALA A 139 -1.89 14.23 -7.28
C ALA A 139 -2.43 14.63 -8.66
N LEU A 140 -2.30 13.75 -9.66
CA LEU A 140 -2.82 14.00 -10.99
C LEU A 140 -4.33 14.08 -10.99
N MET A 141 -5.02 13.22 -10.25
CA MET A 141 -6.48 13.30 -10.12
C MET A 141 -6.92 14.54 -9.34
N LEU A 142 -6.17 14.93 -8.31
CA LEU A 142 -6.44 16.13 -7.51
C LEU A 142 -6.39 17.42 -8.35
N VAL A 143 -5.41 17.51 -9.25
CA VAL A 143 -5.15 18.70 -10.07
C VAL A 143 -5.87 18.65 -11.42
N GLY A 144 -5.94 17.46 -12.02
CA GLY A 144 -6.48 17.20 -13.36
C GLY A 144 -7.94 16.79 -13.40
N GLU A 145 -8.66 16.84 -12.28
CA GLU A 145 -10.07 16.46 -12.20
C GLU A 145 -10.93 17.14 -13.28
N ALA A 146 -10.75 18.45 -13.48
CA ALA A 146 -11.47 19.21 -14.51
C ALA A 146 -11.24 18.64 -15.93
N ASP A 147 -10.03 18.16 -16.21
CA ASP A 147 -9.73 17.53 -17.49
C ASP A 147 -10.37 16.14 -17.57
N VAL A 148 -10.35 15.34 -16.50
CA VAL A 148 -11.00 14.03 -16.48
C VAL A 148 -12.53 14.16 -16.64
N ALA A 149 -13.14 15.14 -15.97
CA ALA A 149 -14.56 15.45 -16.08
C ALA A 149 -14.96 15.84 -17.50
N ARG A 150 -14.13 16.63 -18.21
CA ARG A 150 -14.37 17.01 -19.61
C ARG A 150 -14.32 15.83 -20.57
N HIS A 151 -13.46 14.85 -20.33
CA HIS A 151 -13.35 13.67 -21.20
C HIS A 151 -14.42 12.62 -20.91
N ALA A 152 -15.04 12.64 -19.72
CA ALA A 152 -16.09 11.72 -19.32
C ALA A 152 -17.26 12.44 -18.60
N PRO A 153 -17.96 13.38 -19.26
CA PRO A 153 -18.96 14.21 -18.61
C PRO A 153 -20.12 13.40 -18.02
N GLY A 154 -20.62 12.40 -18.75
CA GLY A 154 -21.69 11.53 -18.27
C GLY A 154 -21.33 10.69 -17.04
N ALA A 155 -20.03 10.38 -16.83
CA ALA A 155 -19.60 9.71 -15.60
C ALA A 155 -19.62 10.69 -14.42
N TRP A 156 -19.24 11.95 -14.64
CA TRP A 156 -19.29 12.99 -13.62
C TRP A 156 -20.72 13.34 -13.22
N GLU A 157 -21.62 13.47 -14.18
CA GLU A 157 -23.05 13.74 -13.93
C GLU A 157 -23.77 12.58 -13.24
N ALA A 158 -23.30 11.34 -13.42
CA ALA A 158 -23.83 10.18 -12.71
C ALA A 158 -23.30 10.08 -11.26
N MET A 159 -22.07 10.55 -11.02
CA MET A 159 -21.39 10.46 -9.74
C MET A 159 -21.60 11.69 -8.84
N PHE A 160 -21.90 12.85 -9.43
CA PHE A 160 -22.05 14.13 -8.75
C PHE A 160 -23.27 14.87 -9.28
N SER A 161 -23.75 15.88 -8.54
CA SER A 161 -24.84 16.74 -9.03
C SER A 161 -24.45 17.48 -10.32
N ALA A 162 -25.43 17.82 -11.15
CA ALA A 162 -25.23 18.60 -12.37
C ALA A 162 -24.55 19.96 -12.10
N ASP A 163 -24.88 20.61 -10.97
CA ASP A 163 -24.27 21.87 -10.56
C ASP A 163 -22.78 21.71 -10.21
N TYR A 164 -22.43 20.61 -9.54
CA TYR A 164 -21.03 20.28 -9.24
C TYR A 164 -20.25 20.00 -10.53
N ALA A 165 -20.80 19.19 -11.43
CA ALA A 165 -20.19 18.88 -12.72
C ALA A 165 -19.95 20.17 -13.54
N ALA A 166 -20.93 21.07 -13.57
CA ALA A 166 -20.79 22.37 -14.22
C ALA A 166 -19.73 23.26 -13.55
N SER A 167 -19.62 23.23 -12.23
CA SER A 167 -18.61 24.00 -11.49
C SER A 167 -17.17 23.52 -11.74
N VAL A 168 -16.95 22.21 -11.80
CA VAL A 168 -15.63 21.59 -12.03
C VAL A 168 -15.15 21.81 -13.47
N MET A 169 -16.09 21.89 -14.42
CA MET A 169 -15.76 22.16 -15.83
C MET A 169 -15.41 23.64 -16.09
N GLN A 170 -15.79 24.57 -15.20
CA GLN A 170 -15.47 25.98 -15.34
C GLN A 170 -13.95 26.25 -15.21
N PRO A 171 -13.37 27.14 -16.05
CA PRO A 171 -11.94 27.44 -16.02
C PRO A 171 -11.42 27.98 -14.67
N SER A 172 -12.30 28.55 -13.85
CA SER A 172 -11.98 29.18 -12.56
C SER A 172 -11.78 28.18 -11.41
N MET A 173 -12.31 26.96 -11.51
CA MET A 173 -12.23 25.89 -10.49
C MET A 173 -11.26 24.77 -10.88
N GLY A 174 -10.34 25.03 -11.82
CA GLY A 174 -9.36 24.05 -12.27
C GLY A 174 -8.17 23.83 -11.31
N ALA A 175 -7.16 23.13 -11.81
CA ALA A 175 -5.85 22.85 -11.19
C ALA A 175 -5.32 23.95 -10.26
N ARG A 176 -5.37 25.22 -10.69
CA ARG A 176 -4.85 26.36 -9.92
C ARG A 176 -5.68 26.67 -8.68
N ALA A 177 -7.01 26.58 -8.76
CA ALA A 177 -7.89 26.81 -7.62
C ALA A 177 -7.68 25.74 -6.55
N ASN A 178 -7.62 24.46 -6.94
CA ASN A 178 -7.33 23.36 -6.01
C ASN A 178 -5.98 23.56 -5.32
N ILE A 179 -4.93 23.92 -6.07
CA ILE A 179 -3.60 24.17 -5.49
C ILE A 179 -3.62 25.37 -4.54
N GLN A 180 -4.31 26.45 -4.88
CA GLN A 180 -4.42 27.64 -4.02
C GLN A 180 -5.20 27.36 -2.74
N THR A 181 -6.32 26.64 -2.83
CA THR A 181 -7.12 26.25 -1.66
C THR A 181 -6.34 25.34 -0.73
N ILE A 182 -5.56 24.39 -1.28
CA ILE A 182 -4.70 23.51 -0.49
C ILE A 182 -3.53 24.28 0.11
N ALA A 183 -2.90 25.18 -0.64
CA ALA A 183 -1.83 26.02 -0.12
C ALA A 183 -2.32 26.91 1.03
N ALA A 184 -3.52 27.47 0.90
CA ALA A 184 -4.17 28.21 1.98
C ALA A 184 -4.49 27.31 3.19
N ALA A 185 -4.93 26.07 2.96
CA ALA A 185 -5.13 25.09 4.02
C ALA A 185 -3.83 24.80 4.80
N LEU A 186 -2.73 24.61 4.08
CA LEU A 186 -1.43 24.28 4.64
C LEU A 186 -0.76 25.46 5.36
N GLN A 187 -1.05 26.69 4.95
CA GLN A 187 -0.52 27.90 5.60
C GLN A 187 -1.29 28.28 6.87
N ASN A 188 -2.53 27.82 7.01
CA ASN A 188 -3.39 28.09 8.17
C ASN A 188 -3.33 26.98 9.24
N ILE A 189 -2.38 26.04 9.14
CA ILE A 189 -2.03 25.01 10.14
C ILE A 189 -0.69 25.40 10.76
#